data_AF-A0A1F8BL93-F1
#
_entry.id   AF-A0A1F8BL93-F1
#
_cell.length_a   1.000
_cell.length_b   1.000
_cell.length_c   1.000
_cell.angle_alpha   90.00
_cell.angle_beta   90.00
_cell.angle_gamma   90.00
#
_symmetry.space_group_name_H-M   'P 1'
#
loop_
_entity.id
_entity.type
_entity.pdbx_description
1 polymer ?
#
loop_
_entity_poly.entity_id
_entity_poly.type
_entity_poly.pdbx_seq_one_letter_code
_entity_poly.pdbx_strand_id
1 'polypeptide(L)'
;MVNFVKRNKLLVLILVIGFFLRIYNAQELFLYSHDQDLAGWFIKDVLVNKHLRLIGQETSTTGIFIGPLFYYLLIPFYFIFGMDPIGGSYLVALLGVFTIFSFYFVFRKIFNEKAGLFAALLYTFSFYTIFNDREVVPTMPVILWSVWFLYGLQLLLLNKQRNAFILLGILSGLIWHLNVALVLVFPLVPLAILIARKKIDFRALLFGLVIFTVTMVPLLVFEIRHGFSQTKALIIALTTDQYDIVSGFEKFARTIHLAGKNLRGFLWGDFLDISYETLFIVGVLLLIYLSLKKIISRSWGIMIFSWILIFIGFFSLYSKILSEYYLNGMMVVWIFIITSAISYLRSKKKFKKIGIGVLLFFLSINLHRFFTMPINRSGYKYRKAVVAEIKADATQRGYPCVAVSYITDPGQDKGYRYFFWLEGLHVNRPDSGSPVYTIVYPLKKIFLEDKTFGTIGLIYPDYDTYDSGKVKISCSGENSNLTDPMLGYTE
;
A
#
# COMPACT_ATOMS: atom_id res chain seq x y z
N MET A 1 31.62 -0.50 -7.17
CA MET A 1 30.82 -0.58 -5.92
C MET A 1 31.55 -0.01 -4.70
N VAL A 2 32.78 -0.45 -4.38
CA VAL A 2 33.56 0.00 -3.20
C VAL A 2 33.74 1.53 -3.10
N ASN A 3 34.04 2.22 -4.20
CA ASN A 3 34.21 3.68 -4.22
C ASN A 3 32.92 4.46 -3.96
N PHE A 4 31.76 3.91 -4.35
CA PHE A 4 30.45 4.52 -4.04
C PHE A 4 30.13 4.39 -2.56
N VAL A 5 30.34 3.19 -1.99
CA VAL A 5 30.13 2.93 -0.55
C VAL A 5 31.03 3.82 0.30
N LYS A 6 32.32 3.92 -0.03
CA LYS A 6 33.28 4.77 0.70
C LYS A 6 32.87 6.26 0.70
N ARG A 7 32.27 6.74 -0.40
CA ARG A 7 31.81 8.13 -0.54
C ARG A 7 30.43 8.40 0.08
N ASN A 8 29.58 7.38 0.21
CA ASN A 8 28.18 7.52 0.65
C ASN A 8 27.87 6.71 1.92
N LYS A 9 28.82 6.62 2.86
CA LYS A 9 28.67 5.79 4.08
C LYS A 9 27.38 6.04 4.85
N LEU A 10 26.98 7.31 4.99
CA LEU A 10 25.75 7.69 5.69
C LEU A 10 24.50 7.19 4.96
N LEU A 11 24.44 7.31 3.63
CA LEU A 11 23.32 6.77 2.86
C LEU A 11 23.24 5.26 2.99
N VAL A 12 24.38 4.56 2.91
CA VAL A 12 24.42 3.09 3.08
C VAL A 12 23.90 2.69 4.47
N LEU A 13 24.31 3.41 5.52
CA LEU A 13 23.79 3.18 6.87
C LEU A 13 22.27 3.41 6.94
N ILE A 14 21.76 4.48 6.33
CA ILE A 14 20.32 4.77 6.24
C ILE A 14 19.57 3.63 5.54
N LEU A 15 20.10 3.11 4.42
CA LEU A 15 19.48 2.02 3.68
C LEU A 15 19.48 0.70 4.47
N VAL A 16 20.57 0.39 5.17
CA VAL A 16 20.66 -0.81 6.02
C VAL A 16 19.69 -0.72 7.20
N ILE A 17 19.65 0.41 7.90
CA ILE A 17 18.68 0.64 8.98
C ILE A 17 17.24 0.60 8.42
N GLY A 18 17.02 1.22 7.26
CA GLY A 18 15.71 1.23 6.62
C GLY A 18 15.21 -0.16 6.24
N PHE A 19 16.09 -1.04 5.76
CA PHE A 19 15.78 -2.44 5.53
C PHE A 19 15.44 -3.14 6.85
N PHE A 20 16.31 -3.02 7.85
CA PHE A 20 16.11 -3.61 9.18
C PHE A 20 14.74 -3.24 9.78
N LEU A 21 14.38 -1.95 9.80
CA LEU A 21 13.11 -1.49 10.35
C LEU A 21 11.87 -2.07 9.63
N ARG A 22 11.99 -2.41 8.34
CA ARG A 22 10.89 -2.98 7.54
C ARG A 22 10.74 -4.50 7.72
N ILE A 23 11.83 -5.21 7.99
CA ILE A 23 11.81 -6.67 8.20
C ILE A 23 11.80 -7.07 9.68
N TYR A 24 12.06 -6.14 10.60
CA TYR A 24 12.08 -6.42 12.03
C TYR A 24 10.74 -7.01 12.49
N ASN A 25 10.81 -8.20 13.08
CA ASN A 25 9.65 -8.96 13.54
C ASN A 25 8.59 -9.18 12.44
N ALA A 26 9.03 -9.50 11.21
CA ALA A 26 8.16 -9.61 10.04
C ALA A 26 6.97 -10.54 10.24
N GLN A 27 7.12 -11.71 10.88
CA GLN A 27 6.00 -12.65 11.06
C GLN A 27 4.90 -12.12 12.00
N GLU A 28 5.28 -11.47 13.10
CA GLU A 28 4.32 -10.94 14.09
C GLU A 28 3.62 -9.68 13.60
N LEU A 29 4.34 -8.85 12.84
CA LEU A 29 3.86 -7.55 12.39
C LEU A 29 3.33 -7.58 10.95
N PHE A 30 3.35 -8.74 10.30
CA PHE A 30 2.71 -8.92 9.01
C PHE A 30 1.20 -9.02 9.20
N LEU A 31 0.52 -7.90 8.95
CA LEU A 31 -0.94 -7.88 8.84
C LEU A 31 -1.33 -8.72 7.63
N TYR A 32 -2.12 -9.76 7.87
CA TYR A 32 -2.62 -10.66 6.84
C TYR A 32 -4.14 -10.69 6.94
N SER A 33 -4.79 -10.25 5.87
CA SER A 33 -6.23 -10.19 5.75
C SER A 33 -6.64 -10.60 4.33
N HIS A 34 -7.79 -10.12 3.86
CA HIS A 34 -8.35 -10.46 2.55
C HIS A 34 -7.38 -10.20 1.39
N ASP A 35 -6.80 -9.00 1.30
CA ASP A 35 -5.93 -8.61 0.18
C ASP A 35 -4.69 -9.52 0.05
N GLN A 36 -4.08 -9.91 1.18
CA GLN A 36 -2.94 -10.83 1.17
C GLN A 36 -3.37 -12.25 0.79
N ASP A 37 -4.57 -12.67 1.17
CA ASP A 37 -5.18 -13.94 0.75
C ASP A 37 -5.35 -13.97 -0.77
N LEU A 38 -5.95 -12.92 -1.36
CA LEU A 38 -6.12 -12.78 -2.80
C LEU A 38 -4.79 -12.80 -3.55
N ALA A 39 -3.74 -12.20 -2.96
CA ALA A 39 -2.40 -12.24 -3.55
C ALA A 39 -1.85 -13.67 -3.61
N GLY A 40 -2.07 -14.48 -2.56
CA GLY A 40 -1.70 -15.90 -2.57
C GLY A 40 -2.43 -16.66 -3.68
N TRP A 41 -3.75 -16.45 -3.81
CA TRP A 41 -4.55 -17.08 -4.87
C TRP A 41 -4.09 -16.68 -6.27
N PHE A 42 -3.81 -15.40 -6.52
CA PHE A 42 -3.20 -14.95 -7.78
C PHE A 42 -1.95 -15.75 -8.12
N ILE A 43 -1.07 -15.94 -7.15
CA ILE A 43 0.21 -16.61 -7.36
C ILE A 43 0.03 -18.11 -7.58
N LYS A 44 -0.89 -18.76 -6.84
CA LYS A 44 -1.29 -20.15 -7.09
C LYS A 44 -1.81 -20.33 -8.51
N ASP A 45 -2.67 -19.44 -8.98
CA ASP A 45 -3.20 -19.52 -10.35
C ASP A 45 -2.12 -19.47 -11.41
N VAL A 46 -1.17 -18.55 -11.25
CA VAL A 46 -0.06 -18.40 -12.20
C VAL A 46 0.91 -19.59 -12.12
N LEU A 47 1.32 -19.99 -10.92
CA LEU A 47 2.39 -20.98 -10.74
C LEU A 47 1.90 -22.42 -10.81
N VAL A 48 0.73 -22.71 -10.24
CA VAL A 48 0.17 -24.05 -10.08
C VAL A 48 -0.81 -24.33 -11.21
N ASN A 49 -1.82 -23.48 -11.39
CA ASN A 49 -2.85 -23.68 -12.41
C ASN A 49 -2.37 -23.32 -13.82
N LYS A 50 -1.18 -22.70 -13.95
CA LYS A 50 -0.61 -22.21 -15.22
C LYS A 50 -1.51 -21.20 -15.95
N HIS A 51 -2.32 -20.47 -15.19
CA HIS A 51 -3.25 -19.46 -15.70
C HIS A 51 -2.68 -18.06 -15.51
N LEU A 52 -2.23 -17.43 -16.61
CA LEU A 52 -1.74 -16.06 -16.59
C LEU A 52 -2.91 -15.07 -16.46
N ARG A 53 -2.86 -14.24 -15.42
CA ARG A 53 -3.88 -13.24 -15.13
C ARG A 53 -3.53 -11.88 -15.74
N LEU A 54 -4.53 -11.25 -16.36
CA LEU A 54 -4.42 -9.89 -16.92
C LEU A 54 -4.88 -8.80 -15.94
N ILE A 55 -5.57 -9.20 -14.86
CA ILE A 55 -6.08 -8.34 -13.80
C ILE A 55 -5.75 -8.94 -12.43
N GLY A 56 -5.60 -8.08 -11.43
CA GLY A 56 -5.51 -8.45 -10.02
C GLY A 56 -6.85 -8.31 -9.31
N GLN A 57 -6.81 -7.96 -8.03
CA GLN A 57 -8.03 -7.81 -7.22
C GLN A 57 -8.94 -6.69 -7.70
N GLU A 58 -10.25 -6.87 -7.48
CA GLU A 58 -11.26 -5.83 -7.64
C GLU A 58 -11.08 -4.74 -6.57
N THR A 59 -11.32 -3.49 -6.95
CA THR A 59 -11.33 -2.37 -6.02
C THR A 59 -12.67 -2.29 -5.28
N SER A 60 -12.80 -1.33 -4.36
CA SER A 60 -14.08 -1.02 -3.73
C SER A 60 -15.14 -0.48 -4.71
N THR A 61 -14.79 -0.25 -5.98
CA THR A 61 -15.74 0.07 -7.04
C THR A 61 -15.90 -1.16 -7.92
N THR A 62 -17.13 -1.69 -7.97
CA THR A 62 -17.46 -2.88 -8.74
C THR A 62 -17.10 -2.71 -10.23
N GLY A 63 -16.50 -3.74 -10.81
CA GLY A 63 -16.03 -3.78 -12.20
C GLY A 63 -14.69 -3.07 -12.44
N ILE A 64 -14.08 -2.45 -11.42
CA ILE A 64 -12.76 -1.83 -11.52
C ILE A 64 -11.74 -2.72 -10.81
N PHE A 65 -10.81 -3.29 -11.58
CA PHE A 65 -9.71 -4.14 -11.10
C PHE A 65 -8.37 -3.40 -11.09
N ILE A 66 -7.52 -3.73 -10.13
CA ILE A 66 -6.12 -3.30 -10.13
C ILE A 66 -5.33 -4.15 -11.12
N GLY A 67 -4.37 -3.56 -11.83
CA GLY A 67 -3.52 -4.29 -12.76
C GLY A 67 -2.61 -5.32 -12.09
N PRO A 68 -2.12 -6.34 -12.81
CA PRO A 68 -1.55 -7.55 -12.22
C PRO A 68 -0.05 -7.43 -11.82
N LEU A 69 0.63 -6.34 -12.18
CA LEU A 69 2.07 -6.18 -12.02
C LEU A 69 2.57 -6.44 -10.59
N PHE A 70 1.89 -5.90 -9.57
CA PHE A 70 2.30 -6.08 -8.18
C PHE A 70 2.33 -7.57 -7.79
N TYR A 71 1.33 -8.34 -8.24
CA TYR A 71 1.24 -9.76 -7.96
C TYR A 71 2.30 -10.57 -8.70
N TYR A 72 2.61 -10.21 -9.94
CA TYR A 72 3.75 -10.82 -10.66
C TYR A 72 5.08 -10.54 -9.96
N LEU A 73 5.26 -9.36 -9.35
CA LEU A 73 6.46 -9.05 -8.56
C LEU A 73 6.56 -9.89 -7.27
N LEU A 74 5.43 -10.38 -6.73
CA LEU A 74 5.42 -11.25 -5.54
C LEU A 74 5.88 -12.68 -5.86
N ILE A 75 5.71 -13.15 -7.11
CA ILE A 75 5.96 -14.54 -7.52
C ILE A 75 7.35 -15.06 -7.10
N PRO A 76 8.48 -14.37 -7.39
CA PRO A 76 9.79 -14.88 -7.02
C PRO A 76 9.94 -15.10 -5.51
N PHE A 77 9.28 -14.25 -4.71
CA PHE A 77 9.34 -14.34 -3.26
C PHE A 77 8.47 -15.48 -2.74
N TYR A 78 7.25 -15.65 -3.24
CA TYR A 78 6.45 -16.82 -2.89
C TYR A 78 7.17 -18.11 -3.29
N PHE A 79 7.80 -18.16 -4.46
CA PHE A 79 8.55 -19.33 -4.91
C PHE A 79 9.72 -19.67 -3.96
N ILE A 80 10.54 -18.68 -3.57
CA ILE A 80 11.67 -18.87 -2.64
C ILE A 80 11.20 -19.35 -1.26
N PHE A 81 10.03 -18.89 -0.81
CA PHE A 81 9.46 -19.21 0.51
C PHE A 81 8.45 -20.36 0.46
N GLY A 82 8.46 -21.21 -0.57
CA GLY A 82 7.63 -22.42 -0.63
C GLY A 82 6.13 -22.12 -0.67
N MET A 83 5.73 -21.11 -1.45
CA MET A 83 4.36 -20.59 -1.59
C MET A 83 3.80 -19.89 -0.33
N ASP A 84 4.63 -19.68 0.69
CA ASP A 84 4.22 -18.99 1.91
C ASP A 84 4.07 -17.46 1.71
N PRO A 85 2.95 -16.84 2.15
CA PRO A 85 2.75 -15.41 2.02
C PRO A 85 3.79 -14.51 2.69
N ILE A 86 4.56 -15.03 3.65
CA ILE A 86 5.65 -14.27 4.29
C ILE A 86 6.66 -13.77 3.26
N GLY A 87 6.82 -14.46 2.12
CA GLY A 87 7.66 -14.02 1.01
C GLY A 87 7.30 -12.60 0.54
N GLY A 88 6.01 -12.26 0.53
CA GLY A 88 5.54 -10.93 0.12
C GLY A 88 6.09 -9.78 0.98
N SER A 89 6.34 -10.04 2.28
CA SER A 89 6.91 -9.04 3.20
C SER A 89 8.32 -8.59 2.78
N TYR A 90 9.09 -9.47 2.11
CA TYR A 90 10.43 -9.15 1.62
C TYR A 90 10.40 -8.30 0.35
N LEU A 91 9.46 -8.55 -0.58
CA LEU A 91 9.27 -7.68 -1.75
C LEU A 91 9.00 -6.24 -1.29
N VAL A 92 8.04 -6.07 -0.39
CA VAL A 92 7.61 -4.74 0.02
C VAL A 92 8.69 -4.01 0.81
N ALA A 93 9.46 -4.73 1.64
CA ALA A 93 10.63 -4.18 2.31
C ALA A 93 11.70 -3.70 1.31
N LEU A 94 11.98 -4.47 0.24
CA LEU A 94 12.93 -4.09 -0.80
C LEU A 94 12.45 -2.86 -1.59
N LEU A 95 11.15 -2.81 -1.94
CA LEU A 95 10.55 -1.63 -2.56
C LEU A 95 10.63 -0.41 -1.63
N GLY A 96 10.43 -0.59 -0.32
CA GLY A 96 10.62 0.46 0.68
C GLY A 96 12.06 1.00 0.76
N VAL A 97 13.07 0.12 0.71
CA VAL A 97 14.48 0.53 0.62
C VAL A 97 14.77 1.28 -0.69
N PHE A 98 14.17 0.84 -1.79
CA PHE A 98 14.26 1.56 -3.06
C PHE A 98 13.61 2.95 -2.96
N THR A 99 12.48 3.09 -2.26
CA THR A 99 11.87 4.39 -1.97
C THR A 99 12.77 5.30 -1.16
N ILE A 100 13.45 4.80 -0.12
CA ILE A 100 14.44 5.56 0.66
C ILE A 100 15.54 6.10 -0.27
N PHE A 101 16.08 5.25 -1.15
CA PHE A 101 17.09 5.67 -2.12
C PHE A 101 16.54 6.72 -3.09
N SER A 102 15.31 6.55 -3.58
CA SER A 102 14.64 7.51 -4.46
C SER A 102 14.47 8.88 -3.80
N PHE A 103 14.06 8.95 -2.54
CA PHE A 103 14.03 10.21 -1.81
C PHE A 103 15.40 10.87 -1.74
N TYR A 104 16.47 10.13 -1.41
CA TYR A 104 17.83 10.66 -1.45
C TYR A 104 18.18 11.21 -2.83
N PHE A 105 17.98 10.41 -3.88
CA PHE A 105 18.38 10.75 -5.24
C PHE A 105 17.62 11.97 -5.76
N VAL A 106 16.30 11.98 -5.66
CA VAL A 106 15.44 13.02 -6.22
C VAL A 106 15.67 14.35 -5.49
N PHE A 107 15.69 14.34 -4.15
CA PHE A 107 15.90 15.56 -3.37
C PHE A 107 17.33 16.10 -3.52
N ARG A 108 18.32 15.22 -3.73
CA ARG A 108 19.68 15.65 -4.10
C ARG A 108 19.69 16.39 -5.44
N LYS A 109 18.89 15.96 -6.41
CA LYS A 109 18.81 16.58 -7.75
C LYS A 109 17.99 17.86 -7.76
N ILE A 110 17.00 17.99 -6.88
CA ILE A 110 16.16 19.20 -6.76
C ILE A 110 16.89 20.28 -5.94
N PHE A 111 17.49 19.89 -4.83
CA PHE A 111 18.11 20.82 -3.88
C PHE A 111 19.63 20.64 -3.82
N ASN A 112 20.08 19.66 -3.03
CA ASN A 112 21.49 19.33 -2.81
C ASN A 112 21.59 18.03 -2.01
N GLU A 113 22.81 17.52 -1.87
CA GLU A 113 23.08 16.24 -1.18
C GLU A 113 22.58 16.18 0.26
N LYS A 114 22.64 17.28 1.03
CA LYS A 114 22.17 17.30 2.41
C LYS A 114 20.65 17.17 2.49
N ALA A 115 19.93 17.87 1.61
CA ALA A 115 18.48 17.72 1.50
C ALA A 115 18.09 16.30 1.10
N GLY A 116 18.84 15.66 0.18
CA GLY A 116 18.68 14.23 -0.13
C GLY A 116 18.79 13.34 1.10
N LEU A 117 19.84 13.54 1.91
CA LEU A 117 20.02 12.78 3.15
C LEU A 117 18.89 13.03 4.17
N PHE A 118 18.41 14.27 4.31
CA PHE A 118 17.28 14.56 5.19
C PHE A 118 15.98 13.92 4.72
N ALA A 119 15.66 13.96 3.43
CA ALA A 119 14.47 13.29 2.89
C ALA A 119 14.54 11.76 3.12
N ALA A 120 15.71 11.16 2.88
CA ALA A 120 15.92 9.74 3.14
C ALA A 120 15.80 9.39 4.63
N LEU A 121 16.35 10.22 5.54
CA LEU A 121 16.18 10.04 6.99
C LEU A 121 14.72 10.13 7.41
N LEU A 122 14.00 11.16 6.95
CA LEU A 122 12.58 11.35 7.28
C LEU A 122 11.75 10.15 6.82
N TYR A 123 11.96 9.67 5.59
CA TYR A 123 11.24 8.50 5.07
C TYR A 123 11.68 7.17 5.72
N THR A 124 12.94 7.06 6.14
CA THR A 124 13.45 5.84 6.78
C THR A 124 12.84 5.63 8.16
N PHE A 125 12.74 6.71 8.93
CA PHE A 125 12.43 6.64 10.35
C PHE A 125 11.00 7.02 10.71
N SER A 126 10.17 7.54 9.79
CA SER A 126 8.76 7.77 10.09
C SER A 126 8.04 6.46 10.38
N PHE A 127 7.33 6.37 11.50
CA PHE A 127 6.50 5.21 11.85
C PHE A 127 5.52 4.89 10.73
N TYR A 128 4.88 5.93 10.17
CA TYR A 128 3.90 5.78 9.09
C TYR A 128 4.50 5.13 7.84
N THR A 129 5.68 5.57 7.39
CA THR A 129 6.29 5.04 6.16
C THR A 129 6.89 3.66 6.38
N ILE A 130 7.35 3.34 7.60
CA ILE A 130 7.74 1.97 7.96
C ILE A 130 6.55 1.04 7.81
N PHE A 131 5.36 1.39 8.31
CA PHE A 131 4.18 0.52 8.20
C PHE A 131 3.59 0.48 6.79
N ASN A 132 3.58 1.60 6.05
CA ASN A 132 3.24 1.59 4.63
C ASN A 132 4.11 0.57 3.86
N ASP A 133 5.43 0.60 4.05
CA ASP A 133 6.38 -0.27 3.35
C ASP A 133 6.37 -1.74 3.85
N ARG A 134 5.41 -2.11 4.68
CA ARG A 134 5.17 -3.49 5.16
C ARG A 134 3.84 -4.04 4.72
N GLU A 135 2.95 -3.21 4.18
CA GLU A 135 1.68 -3.66 3.64
C GLU A 135 1.91 -4.37 2.30
N VAL A 136 1.54 -5.65 2.24
CA VAL A 136 1.63 -6.46 1.01
C VAL A 136 0.35 -6.23 0.20
N VAL A 137 0.27 -5.05 -0.42
CA VAL A 137 -0.87 -4.60 -1.22
C VAL A 137 -0.39 -3.78 -2.44
N PRO A 138 -1.14 -3.77 -3.56
CA PRO A 138 -0.76 -3.02 -4.76
C PRO A 138 -0.62 -1.50 -4.57
N THR A 139 -1.25 -0.94 -3.54
CA THR A 139 -1.20 0.50 -3.24
C THR A 139 0.07 0.92 -2.50
N MET A 140 0.83 -0.02 -1.91
CA MET A 140 2.05 0.31 -1.14
C MET A 140 3.06 1.16 -1.95
N PRO A 141 3.37 0.86 -3.23
CA PRO A 141 4.35 1.62 -4.02
C PRO A 141 3.89 3.02 -4.45
N VAL A 142 2.73 3.51 -4.00
CA VAL A 142 2.22 4.86 -4.33
C VAL A 142 3.22 5.96 -3.95
N ILE A 143 3.89 5.87 -2.79
CA ILE A 143 4.86 6.89 -2.38
C ILE A 143 6.14 6.84 -3.23
N LEU A 144 6.59 5.64 -3.59
CA LEU A 144 7.69 5.42 -4.55
C LEU A 144 7.37 6.06 -5.90
N TRP A 145 6.16 5.80 -6.40
CA TRP A 145 5.67 6.37 -7.64
C TRP A 145 5.67 7.91 -7.56
N SER A 146 5.14 8.48 -6.48
CA SER A 146 5.04 9.94 -6.29
C SER A 146 6.39 10.65 -6.25
N VAL A 147 7.42 10.06 -5.63
CA VAL A 147 8.77 10.67 -5.62
C VAL A 147 9.43 10.62 -6.99
N TRP A 148 9.18 9.59 -7.80
CA TRP A 148 9.64 9.55 -9.19
C TRP A 148 8.83 10.48 -10.10
N PHE A 149 7.53 10.65 -9.85
CA PHE A 149 6.71 11.65 -10.54
C PHE A 149 7.27 13.06 -10.28
N LEU A 150 7.59 13.38 -9.03
CA LEU A 150 8.29 14.62 -8.66
C LEU A 150 9.61 14.79 -9.43
N TYR A 151 10.35 13.71 -9.68
CA TYR A 151 11.56 13.78 -10.51
C TYR A 151 11.26 14.02 -12.00
N GLY A 152 10.21 13.41 -12.54
CA GLY A 152 9.74 13.69 -13.91
C GLY A 152 9.41 15.18 -14.09
N LEU A 153 8.74 15.77 -13.12
CA LEU A 153 8.47 17.21 -13.07
C LEU A 153 9.76 18.05 -13.03
N GLN A 154 10.75 17.67 -12.21
CA GLN A 154 12.07 18.32 -12.17
C GLN A 154 12.75 18.28 -13.55
N LEU A 155 12.67 17.15 -14.26
CA LEU A 155 13.26 17.01 -15.59
C LEU A 155 12.60 17.95 -16.60
N LEU A 156 11.27 18.15 -16.53
CA LEU A 156 10.58 19.14 -17.37
C LEU A 156 11.01 20.56 -17.06
N LEU A 157 11.10 20.93 -15.78
CA LEU A 157 11.59 22.25 -15.35
C LEU A 157 13.03 22.52 -15.83
N LEU A 158 13.87 21.48 -15.91
CA LEU A 158 15.24 21.53 -16.43
C LEU A 158 15.32 21.40 -17.96
N ASN A 159 14.19 21.40 -18.67
CA ASN A 159 14.09 21.21 -20.12
C ASN A 159 14.72 19.90 -20.64
N LYS A 160 14.70 18.84 -19.82
CA LYS A 160 15.14 17.48 -20.20
C LYS A 160 13.93 16.64 -20.64
N GLN A 161 13.17 17.16 -21.60
CA GLN A 161 11.84 16.64 -21.98
C GLN A 161 11.87 15.17 -22.41
N ARG A 162 12.88 14.74 -23.17
CA ARG A 162 13.04 13.31 -23.55
C ARG A 162 13.05 12.38 -22.34
N ASN A 163 13.92 12.64 -21.37
CA ASN A 163 14.01 11.80 -20.17
C ASN A 163 12.77 11.94 -19.30
N ALA A 164 12.17 13.13 -19.25
CA ALA A 164 10.94 13.37 -18.52
C ALA A 164 9.78 12.54 -19.08
N PHE A 165 9.51 12.61 -20.38
CA PHE A 165 8.40 11.90 -21.00
C PHE A 165 8.59 10.39 -21.01
N ILE A 166 9.82 9.88 -21.10
CA ILE A 166 10.11 8.46 -20.88
C ILE A 166 9.67 8.04 -19.47
N LEU A 167 10.14 8.75 -18.44
CA LEU A 167 9.78 8.44 -17.05
C LEU A 167 8.28 8.59 -16.79
N LEU A 168 7.68 9.69 -17.25
CA LEU A 168 6.26 9.98 -17.08
C LEU A 168 5.37 8.99 -17.84
N GLY A 169 5.82 8.47 -18.98
CA GLY A 169 5.13 7.41 -19.73
C GLY A 169 5.12 6.07 -19.00
N ILE A 170 6.24 5.70 -18.35
CA ILE A 170 6.26 4.51 -17.47
C ILE A 170 5.31 4.74 -16.29
N LEU A 171 5.43 5.88 -15.61
CA LEU A 171 4.61 6.19 -14.44
C LEU A 171 3.12 6.27 -14.77
N SER A 172 2.72 6.79 -15.93
CA SER A 172 1.30 6.80 -16.34
C SER A 172 0.76 5.38 -16.55
N GLY A 173 1.57 4.48 -17.10
CA GLY A 173 1.23 3.06 -17.22
C GLY A 173 0.99 2.39 -15.87
N LEU A 174 1.82 2.71 -14.89
CA LEU A 174 1.76 2.14 -13.54
C LEU A 174 0.55 2.60 -12.72
N ILE A 175 -0.17 3.65 -13.11
CA ILE A 175 -1.34 4.15 -12.35
C ILE A 175 -2.37 3.04 -12.12
N TRP A 176 -2.74 2.31 -13.18
CA TRP A 176 -3.72 1.23 -13.11
C TRP A 176 -3.23 0.03 -12.28
N HIS A 177 -1.93 -0.20 -12.27
CA HIS A 177 -1.31 -1.27 -11.48
C HIS A 177 -1.23 -0.99 -9.98
N LEU A 178 -1.30 0.28 -9.58
CA LEU A 178 -1.03 0.70 -8.20
C LEU A 178 -2.25 1.35 -7.56
N ASN A 179 -2.67 2.50 -8.08
CA ASN A 179 -3.80 3.27 -7.57
C ASN A 179 -4.24 4.31 -8.60
N VAL A 180 -5.51 4.24 -9.02
CA VAL A 180 -6.10 5.14 -10.02
C VAL A 180 -6.04 6.62 -9.60
N ALA A 181 -6.06 6.92 -8.30
CA ALA A 181 -5.97 8.30 -7.81
C ALA A 181 -4.65 9.02 -8.17
N LEU A 182 -3.61 8.28 -8.58
CA LEU A 182 -2.38 8.88 -9.09
C LEU A 182 -2.59 9.69 -10.38
N VAL A 183 -3.67 9.45 -11.13
CA VAL A 183 -4.01 10.27 -12.31
C VAL A 183 -4.21 11.74 -11.95
N LEU A 184 -4.61 12.04 -10.71
CA LEU A 184 -4.91 13.40 -10.24
C LEU A 184 -3.70 14.33 -10.32
N VAL A 185 -2.47 13.83 -10.28
CA VAL A 185 -1.28 14.70 -10.36
C VAL A 185 -0.86 15.04 -11.78
N PHE A 186 -1.41 14.39 -12.80
CA PHE A 186 -0.99 14.61 -14.20
C PHE A 186 -1.20 16.03 -14.72
N PRO A 187 -2.20 16.82 -14.27
CA PRO A 187 -2.28 18.25 -14.60
C PRO A 187 -1.02 19.05 -14.21
N LEU A 188 -0.16 18.53 -13.32
CA LEU A 188 1.13 19.16 -13.00
C LEU A 188 2.15 19.07 -14.15
N VAL A 189 1.99 18.13 -15.10
CA VAL A 189 2.86 17.98 -16.28
C VAL A 189 2.75 19.21 -17.22
N PRO A 190 1.56 19.58 -17.74
CA PRO A 190 1.43 20.78 -18.55
C PRO A 190 1.74 22.05 -17.74
N LEU A 191 1.42 22.09 -16.44
CA LEU A 191 1.80 23.20 -15.57
C LEU A 191 3.34 23.36 -15.48
N ALA A 192 4.10 22.27 -15.35
CA ALA A 192 5.55 22.31 -15.34
C ALA A 192 6.13 22.85 -16.65
N ILE A 193 5.56 22.47 -17.80
CA ILE A 193 5.96 22.94 -19.12
C ILE A 193 5.66 24.44 -19.28
N LEU A 194 4.47 24.88 -18.82
CA LEU A 194 4.06 26.29 -18.81
C LEU A 194 5.02 27.13 -17.95
N ILE A 195 5.33 26.67 -16.74
CA ILE A 195 6.27 27.33 -15.82
C ILE A 195 7.68 27.40 -16.43
N ALA A 196 8.12 26.33 -17.10
CA ALA A 196 9.41 26.30 -17.79
C ALA A 196 9.45 27.22 -19.03
N ARG A 197 8.28 27.70 -19.51
CA ARG A 197 8.11 28.50 -20.72
C ARG A 197 8.75 27.85 -21.94
N LYS A 198 8.60 26.54 -22.08
CA LYS A 198 9.18 25.76 -23.19
C LYS A 198 8.08 25.22 -24.10
N LYS A 199 8.38 25.17 -25.40
CA LYS A 199 7.56 24.42 -26.35
C LYS A 199 7.70 22.92 -26.07
N ILE A 200 6.65 22.17 -26.32
CA ILE A 200 6.65 20.72 -26.17
C ILE A 200 7.51 20.11 -27.28
N ASP A 201 8.46 19.27 -26.91
CA ASP A 201 9.16 18.39 -27.84
C ASP A 201 8.23 17.23 -28.19
N PHE A 202 7.59 17.33 -29.35
CA PHE A 202 6.61 16.35 -29.81
C PHE A 202 7.22 14.96 -30.03
N ARG A 203 8.50 14.86 -30.41
CA ARG A 203 9.17 13.55 -30.56
C ARG A 203 9.33 12.89 -29.20
N ALA A 204 9.79 13.66 -28.21
CA ALA A 204 9.92 13.17 -26.84
C ALA A 204 8.57 12.76 -26.24
N LEU A 205 7.51 13.53 -26.49
CA LEU A 205 6.14 13.19 -26.08
C LEU A 205 5.68 11.87 -26.73
N LEU A 206 5.88 11.71 -28.04
CA LEU A 206 5.52 10.50 -28.77
C LEU A 206 6.24 9.26 -28.21
N PHE A 207 7.54 9.38 -27.90
CA PHE A 207 8.26 8.30 -27.23
C PHE A 207 7.67 7.96 -25.86
N GLY A 208 7.28 8.97 -25.07
CA GLY A 208 6.59 8.75 -23.79
C GLY A 208 5.24 8.05 -23.96
N LEU A 209 4.46 8.42 -24.98
CA LEU A 209 3.19 7.79 -25.31
C LEU A 209 3.36 6.32 -25.73
N VAL A 210 4.37 6.00 -26.54
CA VAL A 210 4.67 4.61 -26.90
C VAL A 210 4.98 3.78 -25.65
N ILE A 211 5.78 4.30 -24.73
CA ILE A 211 6.12 3.61 -23.47
C ILE A 211 4.88 3.43 -22.59
N PHE A 212 4.02 4.45 -22.50
CA PHE A 212 2.74 4.35 -21.81
C PHE A 212 1.87 3.23 -22.41
N THR A 213 1.71 3.19 -23.73
CA THR A 213 0.94 2.16 -24.43
C THR A 213 1.50 0.77 -24.15
N VAL A 214 2.82 0.59 -24.22
CA VAL A 214 3.48 -0.69 -23.91
C VAL A 214 3.20 -1.13 -22.47
N THR A 215 3.27 -0.19 -21.52
CA THR A 215 3.01 -0.50 -20.10
C THR A 215 1.53 -0.83 -19.84
N MET A 216 0.61 -0.28 -20.64
CA MET A 216 -0.83 -0.55 -20.56
C MET A 216 -1.29 -1.79 -21.35
N VAL A 217 -0.39 -2.54 -22.00
CA VAL A 217 -0.75 -3.72 -22.81
C VAL A 217 -1.66 -4.71 -22.05
N PRO A 218 -1.39 -5.10 -20.79
CA PRO A 218 -2.26 -6.05 -20.09
C PRO A 218 -3.70 -5.53 -19.94
N LEU A 219 -3.87 -4.23 -19.65
CA LEU A 219 -5.19 -3.60 -19.57
C LEU A 219 -5.89 -3.59 -20.93
N LEU A 220 -5.16 -3.20 -21.99
CA LEU A 220 -5.73 -3.15 -23.35
C LEU A 220 -6.18 -4.54 -23.81
N VAL A 221 -5.39 -5.58 -23.56
CA VAL A 221 -5.75 -6.96 -23.89
C VAL A 221 -6.96 -7.41 -23.07
N PHE A 222 -7.01 -7.07 -21.78
CA PHE A 222 -8.17 -7.37 -20.93
C PHE A 222 -9.44 -6.70 -21.47
N GLU A 223 -9.40 -5.39 -21.72
CA GLU A 223 -10.56 -4.62 -22.19
C GLU A 223 -11.08 -5.12 -23.55
N ILE A 224 -10.19 -5.45 -24.49
CA ILE A 224 -10.59 -6.01 -25.79
C ILE A 224 -11.29 -7.36 -25.61
N ARG A 225 -10.80 -8.23 -24.71
CA ARG A 225 -11.38 -9.56 -24.46
C ARG A 225 -12.72 -9.50 -23.73
N HIS A 226 -12.95 -8.47 -22.93
CA HIS A 226 -14.13 -8.36 -22.06
C HIS A 226 -15.08 -7.23 -22.47
N GLY A 227 -15.01 -6.78 -23.74
CA GLY A 227 -15.95 -5.81 -24.29
C GLY A 227 -15.93 -4.46 -23.57
N PHE A 228 -14.75 -4.02 -23.14
CA PHE A 228 -14.47 -2.79 -22.41
C PHE A 228 -15.23 -2.67 -21.07
N SER A 229 -15.37 -3.80 -20.36
CA SER A 229 -16.15 -3.87 -19.11
C SER A 229 -15.61 -2.95 -18.02
N GLN A 230 -14.29 -2.84 -17.86
CA GLN A 230 -13.70 -1.99 -16.84
C GLN A 230 -13.77 -0.51 -17.22
N THR A 231 -13.63 -0.16 -18.50
CA THR A 231 -13.86 1.23 -18.96
C THR A 231 -15.31 1.65 -18.70
N LYS A 232 -16.28 0.79 -19.00
CA LYS A 232 -17.70 1.04 -18.70
C LYS A 232 -17.92 1.24 -17.20
N ALA A 233 -17.34 0.38 -16.37
CA ALA A 233 -17.41 0.50 -14.91
C ALA A 233 -16.79 1.82 -14.40
N LEU A 234 -15.66 2.24 -14.96
CA LEU A 234 -15.02 3.51 -14.63
C LEU A 234 -15.89 4.71 -15.03
N ILE A 235 -16.50 4.69 -16.21
CA ILE A 235 -17.41 5.76 -16.65
C ILE A 235 -18.59 5.84 -15.69
N ILE A 236 -19.25 4.72 -15.40
CA ILE A 236 -20.37 4.65 -14.45
C ILE A 236 -19.95 5.19 -13.07
N ALA A 237 -18.77 4.81 -12.58
CA ALA A 237 -18.26 5.27 -11.29
C ALA A 237 -17.98 6.78 -11.22
N LEU A 238 -17.76 7.44 -12.36
CA LEU A 238 -17.53 8.89 -12.45
C LEU A 238 -18.81 9.67 -12.76
N THR A 239 -19.78 9.07 -13.44
CA THR A 239 -21.01 9.74 -13.88
C THR A 239 -22.20 9.48 -12.98
N THR A 240 -22.17 8.40 -12.21
CA THR A 240 -23.27 7.98 -11.33
C THR A 240 -22.85 8.18 -9.89
N ASP A 241 -23.77 8.71 -9.09
CA ASP A 241 -23.54 8.90 -7.67
C ASP A 241 -23.27 7.55 -6.99
N GLN A 242 -22.19 7.47 -6.22
CA GLN A 242 -21.74 6.24 -5.57
C GLN A 242 -22.26 6.13 -4.14
N TYR A 243 -23.32 6.89 -3.81
CA TYR A 243 -23.97 6.97 -2.50
C TYR A 243 -22.97 7.27 -1.37
N ASP A 244 -22.37 8.47 -1.38
CA ASP A 244 -21.69 9.00 -0.19
C ASP A 244 -22.72 9.60 0.78
N ILE A 245 -22.51 9.33 2.07
CA ILE A 245 -23.31 9.85 3.18
C ILE A 245 -22.96 11.33 3.43
N VAL A 246 -21.79 11.78 2.98
CA VAL A 246 -21.22 13.11 3.27
C VAL A 246 -21.04 13.92 1.98
N SER A 247 -21.56 15.16 1.96
CA SER A 247 -21.48 16.05 0.79
C SER A 247 -21.09 17.50 1.16
N GLY A 248 -20.73 18.31 0.15
CA GLY A 248 -20.46 19.74 0.33
C GLY A 248 -19.30 20.04 1.29
N PHE A 249 -19.54 20.95 2.24
CA PHE A 249 -18.51 21.43 3.18
C PHE A 249 -17.99 20.32 4.11
N GLU A 250 -18.84 19.39 4.54
CA GLU A 250 -18.42 18.28 5.39
C GLU A 250 -17.42 17.38 4.69
N LYS A 251 -17.59 17.18 3.37
CA LYS A 251 -16.65 16.40 2.56
C LYS A 251 -15.31 17.11 2.38
N PHE A 252 -15.34 18.43 2.19
CA PHE A 252 -14.14 19.25 2.22
C PHE A 252 -13.42 19.15 3.57
N ALA A 253 -14.14 19.33 4.68
CA ALA A 253 -13.61 19.21 6.04
C ALA A 253 -12.99 17.82 6.28
N ARG A 254 -13.68 16.74 5.88
CA ARG A 254 -13.16 15.37 5.94
C ARG A 254 -11.88 15.20 5.11
N THR A 255 -11.81 15.78 3.92
CA THR A 255 -10.61 15.70 3.07
C THR A 255 -9.42 16.39 3.74
N ILE A 256 -9.63 17.57 4.31
CA ILE A 256 -8.62 18.31 5.09
C ILE A 256 -8.20 17.50 6.33
N HIS A 257 -9.17 16.93 7.04
CA HIS A 257 -8.96 16.07 8.21
C HIS A 257 -8.06 14.88 7.86
N LEU A 258 -8.36 14.12 6.80
CA LEU A 258 -7.56 12.97 6.40
C LEU A 258 -6.16 13.37 5.88
N ALA A 259 -6.05 14.50 5.15
CA ALA A 259 -4.74 15.02 4.74
C ALA A 259 -3.88 15.44 5.95
N GLY A 260 -4.50 16.04 6.96
CA GLY A 260 -3.89 16.38 8.24
C GLY A 260 -3.52 15.14 9.07
N LYS A 261 -4.36 14.11 9.06
CA LYS A 261 -4.13 12.81 9.72
C LYS A 261 -2.89 12.13 9.14
N ASN A 262 -2.75 12.11 7.82
CA ASN A 262 -1.53 11.60 7.16
C ASN A 262 -0.27 12.37 7.60
N LEU A 263 -0.35 13.70 7.67
CA LEU A 263 0.76 14.53 8.14
C LEU A 263 1.09 14.27 9.63
N ARG A 264 0.07 14.13 10.50
CA ARG A 264 0.26 13.81 11.93
C ARG A 264 0.90 12.44 12.08
N GLY A 265 0.35 11.43 11.40
CA GLY A 265 0.86 10.06 11.38
C GLY A 265 2.33 10.00 10.94
N PHE A 266 2.69 10.75 9.91
CA PHE A 266 4.06 10.89 9.42
C PHE A 266 5.02 11.48 10.46
N LEU A 267 4.58 12.54 11.14
CA LEU A 267 5.43 13.33 12.03
C LEU A 267 5.62 12.68 13.41
N TRP A 268 4.54 12.44 14.15
CA TRP A 268 4.58 12.01 15.55
C TRP A 268 3.37 11.18 16.00
N GLY A 269 2.36 10.98 15.14
CA GLY A 269 1.13 10.26 15.47
C GLY A 269 0.44 10.81 16.70
N ASP A 270 0.12 9.95 17.65
CA ASP A 270 -0.66 10.34 18.84
C ASP A 270 0.17 11.03 19.92
N PHE A 271 1.50 11.16 19.75
CA PHE A 271 2.39 11.71 20.77
C PHE A 271 2.12 13.19 21.09
N LEU A 272 1.85 14.03 20.08
CA LEU A 272 1.36 15.39 20.28
C LEU A 272 -0.08 15.48 19.80
N ASP A 273 -0.96 15.93 20.68
CA ASP A 273 -2.37 16.09 20.37
C ASP A 273 -2.67 17.45 19.74
N ILE A 274 -2.28 17.55 18.47
CA ILE A 274 -2.62 18.67 17.61
C ILE A 274 -3.72 18.19 16.65
N SER A 275 -4.79 18.97 16.51
CA SER A 275 -5.87 18.63 15.57
C SER A 275 -5.32 18.50 14.14
N TYR A 276 -5.91 17.60 13.37
CA TYR A 276 -5.42 17.29 12.03
C TYR A 276 -5.55 18.50 11.10
N GLU A 277 -6.63 19.27 11.24
CA GLU A 277 -6.92 20.47 10.48
C GLU A 277 -5.88 21.55 10.75
N THR A 278 -5.54 21.79 12.03
CA THR A 278 -4.48 22.75 12.39
C THR A 278 -3.15 22.34 11.78
N LEU A 279 -2.81 21.04 11.83
CA LEU A 279 -1.55 20.56 11.27
C LEU A 279 -1.49 20.70 9.75
N PHE A 280 -2.59 20.43 9.04
CA PHE A 280 -2.72 20.67 7.60
C PHE A 280 -2.50 22.16 7.28
N ILE A 281 -3.18 23.06 8.00
CA ILE A 281 -3.05 24.52 7.82
C ILE A 281 -1.60 24.96 8.07
N VAL A 282 -0.97 24.50 9.15
CA VAL A 282 0.45 24.78 9.45
C VAL A 282 1.36 24.30 8.32
N GLY A 283 1.10 23.11 7.75
CA GLY A 283 1.85 22.60 6.61
C GLY A 283 1.74 23.51 5.37
N VAL A 284 0.54 23.99 5.06
CA VAL A 284 0.30 24.93 3.93
C VAL A 284 0.94 26.29 4.20
N LEU A 285 0.79 26.84 5.42
CA LEU A 285 1.42 28.11 5.81
C LEU A 285 2.95 28.01 5.76
N LEU A 286 3.52 26.86 6.15
CA LEU A 286 4.95 26.61 6.04
C LEU A 286 5.40 26.59 4.57
N LEU A 287 4.65 25.95 3.66
CA LEU A 287 4.94 26.00 2.22
C LEU A 287 4.93 27.44 1.68
N ILE A 288 3.91 28.23 2.07
CA ILE A 288 3.80 29.64 1.68
C ILE A 288 5.00 30.43 2.20
N TYR A 289 5.35 30.28 3.49
CA TYR A 289 6.51 30.93 4.09
C TYR A 289 7.82 30.58 3.35
N LEU A 290 8.07 29.30 3.09
CA LEU A 290 9.28 28.84 2.39
C LEU A 290 9.36 29.40 0.97
N SER A 291 8.22 29.54 0.29
CA SER A 291 8.11 30.11 -1.06
C SER A 291 8.34 31.63 -1.04
N LEU A 292 7.71 32.36 -0.11
CA LEU A 292 7.88 33.82 0.05
C LEU A 292 9.32 34.19 0.43
N LYS A 293 9.97 33.38 1.26
CA LYS A 293 11.40 33.55 1.60
C LYS A 293 12.36 33.06 0.52
N LYS A 294 11.84 32.58 -0.63
CA LYS A 294 12.62 32.06 -1.76
C LYS A 294 13.59 30.93 -1.36
N ILE A 295 13.25 30.19 -0.30
CA ILE A 295 13.99 29.00 0.13
C ILE A 295 13.73 27.88 -0.85
N ILE A 296 12.48 27.77 -1.29
CA ILE A 296 12.05 26.94 -2.41
C ILE A 296 11.93 27.86 -3.63
N SER A 297 12.29 27.37 -4.82
CA SER A 297 12.12 28.16 -6.04
C SER A 297 10.65 28.46 -6.30
N ARG A 298 10.35 29.58 -6.96
CA ARG A 298 8.96 29.95 -7.30
C ARG A 298 8.23 28.84 -8.06
N SER A 299 8.92 28.18 -9.00
CA SER A 299 8.40 27.04 -9.75
C SER A 299 7.96 25.91 -8.82
N TRP A 300 8.82 25.52 -7.88
CA TRP A 300 8.48 24.45 -6.93
C TRP A 300 7.39 24.84 -5.95
N GLY A 301 7.37 26.09 -5.48
CA GLY A 301 6.28 26.59 -4.64
C GLY A 301 4.92 26.47 -5.32
N ILE A 302 4.82 26.89 -6.59
CA ILE A 302 3.60 26.75 -7.40
C ILE A 302 3.22 25.28 -7.56
N MET A 303 4.18 24.42 -7.95
CA MET A 303 3.90 23.01 -8.23
C MET A 303 3.39 22.25 -7.01
N ILE A 304 4.03 22.43 -5.85
CA ILE A 304 3.63 21.75 -4.61
C ILE A 304 2.29 22.29 -4.12
N PHE A 305 2.04 23.60 -4.23
CA PHE A 305 0.75 24.19 -3.88
C PHE A 305 -0.37 23.66 -4.79
N SER A 306 -0.14 23.60 -6.11
CA SER A 306 -1.08 23.01 -7.07
C SER A 306 -1.33 21.52 -6.79
N TRP A 307 -0.32 20.76 -6.37
CA TRP A 307 -0.49 19.36 -5.97
C TRP A 307 -1.49 19.23 -4.81
N ILE A 308 -1.35 20.05 -3.76
CA ILE A 308 -2.28 20.09 -2.64
C ILE A 308 -3.69 20.46 -3.14
N LEU A 309 -3.81 21.54 -3.91
CA LEU A 309 -5.11 22.01 -4.41
C LEU A 309 -5.83 20.97 -5.26
N ILE A 310 -5.13 20.22 -6.11
CA ILE A 310 -5.76 19.20 -6.96
C ILE A 310 -6.31 18.06 -6.12
N PHE A 311 -5.56 17.55 -5.15
CA PHE A 311 -6.04 16.49 -4.25
C PHE A 311 -7.24 16.94 -3.42
N ILE A 312 -7.11 18.09 -2.76
CA ILE A 312 -8.18 18.63 -1.92
C ILE A 312 -9.41 18.92 -2.79
N GLY A 313 -9.24 19.59 -3.93
CA GLY A 313 -10.33 19.93 -4.84
C GLY A 313 -11.05 18.69 -5.38
N PHE A 314 -10.32 17.68 -5.87
CA PHE A 314 -10.94 16.46 -6.41
C PHE A 314 -11.70 15.69 -5.33
N PHE A 315 -11.07 15.39 -4.19
CA PHE A 315 -11.71 14.53 -3.19
C PHE A 315 -12.79 15.25 -2.36
N SER A 316 -12.78 16.58 -2.34
CA SER A 316 -13.90 17.35 -1.78
C SER A 316 -15.16 17.30 -2.63
N LEU A 317 -15.02 17.02 -3.94
CA LEU A 317 -16.13 17.00 -4.92
C LEU A 317 -16.50 15.59 -5.39
N TYR A 318 -15.64 14.60 -5.19
CA TYR A 318 -15.88 13.24 -5.63
C TYR A 318 -17.14 12.65 -4.96
N SER A 319 -17.84 11.70 -5.57
CA SER A 319 -19.12 11.18 -5.06
C SER A 319 -18.99 9.94 -4.16
N LYS A 320 -17.77 9.46 -3.90
CA LYS A 320 -17.50 8.28 -3.07
C LYS A 320 -16.77 8.64 -1.77
N ILE A 321 -16.99 7.82 -0.74
CA ILE A 321 -16.32 7.94 0.56
C ILE A 321 -14.80 7.89 0.38
N LEU A 322 -14.12 8.94 0.80
CA LEU A 322 -12.66 9.03 0.76
C LEU A 322 -12.04 8.10 1.80
N SER A 323 -11.21 7.17 1.32
CA SER A 323 -10.31 6.34 2.13
C SER A 323 -8.92 6.97 2.23
N GLU A 324 -8.24 6.77 3.36
CA GLU A 324 -6.94 7.39 3.68
C GLU A 324 -5.85 7.09 2.66
N TYR A 325 -5.80 5.86 2.16
CA TYR A 325 -4.74 5.41 1.24
C TYR A 325 -4.73 6.16 -0.10
N TYR A 326 -5.86 6.75 -0.52
CA TYR A 326 -5.90 7.58 -1.73
C TYR A 326 -5.05 8.84 -1.58
N LEU A 327 -4.86 9.33 -0.35
CA LEU A 327 -4.04 10.50 -0.06
C LEU A 327 -2.55 10.16 0.13
N ASN A 328 -2.13 8.89 0.08
CA ASN A 328 -0.72 8.50 0.23
C ASN A 328 0.17 9.16 -0.84
N GLY A 329 -0.41 9.46 -2.02
CA GLY A 329 0.27 10.21 -3.07
C GLY A 329 0.73 11.61 -2.64
N MET A 330 0.07 12.22 -1.65
CA MET A 330 0.45 13.52 -1.07
C MET A 330 1.61 13.44 -0.08
N MET A 331 2.04 12.25 0.37
CA MET A 331 3.13 12.16 1.36
C MET A 331 4.43 12.77 0.86
N VAL A 332 4.70 12.70 -0.45
CA VAL A 332 5.86 13.35 -1.07
C VAL A 332 5.84 14.88 -0.87
N VAL A 333 4.66 15.50 -0.86
CA VAL A 333 4.48 16.94 -0.64
C VAL A 333 4.91 17.32 0.78
N TRP A 334 4.46 16.57 1.78
CA TRP A 334 4.83 16.81 3.17
C TRP A 334 6.33 16.62 3.40
N ILE A 335 6.91 15.55 2.84
CA ILE A 335 8.36 15.32 2.89
C ILE A 335 9.12 16.45 2.19
N PHE A 336 8.60 16.97 1.08
CA PHE A 336 9.17 18.13 0.36
C PHE A 336 9.25 19.38 1.24
N ILE A 337 8.12 19.73 1.89
CA ILE A 337 8.00 20.90 2.75
C ILE A 337 8.92 20.77 3.97
N ILE A 338 8.87 19.64 4.67
CA ILE A 338 9.63 19.41 5.91
C ILE A 338 11.13 19.36 5.61
N THR A 339 11.54 18.67 4.53
CA THR A 339 12.96 18.61 4.13
C THR A 339 13.50 20.00 3.79
N SER A 340 12.70 20.82 3.11
CA SER A 340 13.08 22.20 2.77
C SER A 340 13.24 23.07 4.01
N ALA A 341 12.33 22.94 4.98
CA ALA A 341 12.40 23.66 6.26
C ALA A 341 13.64 23.24 7.08
N ILE A 342 13.89 21.95 7.26
CA ILE A 342 15.05 21.44 7.98
C ILE A 342 16.36 21.87 7.30
N SER A 343 16.42 21.77 5.97
CA SER A 343 17.58 22.22 5.18
C SER A 343 17.86 23.72 5.39
N TYR A 344 16.82 24.54 5.42
CA TYR A 344 16.94 25.97 5.68
C TYR A 344 17.45 26.26 7.10
N LEU A 345 16.83 25.68 8.14
CA LEU A 345 17.26 25.84 9.52
C LEU A 345 18.72 25.42 9.70
N ARG A 346 19.12 24.31 9.07
CA ARG A 346 20.49 23.78 9.15
C ARG A 346 21.53 24.65 8.45
N SER A 347 21.13 25.39 7.41
CA SER A 347 22.01 26.29 6.65
C SER A 347 22.36 27.57 7.40
N LYS A 348 21.50 28.02 8.33
CA LYS A 348 21.69 29.25 9.09
C LYS A 348 22.39 28.98 10.42
N LYS A 349 23.56 29.60 10.66
CA LYS A 349 24.37 29.40 11.89
C LYS A 349 23.53 29.52 13.18
N LYS A 350 22.67 30.54 13.26
CA LYS A 350 21.77 30.79 14.41
C LYS A 350 20.77 29.65 14.66
N PHE A 351 20.21 29.05 13.60
CA PHE A 351 19.14 28.05 13.69
C PHE A 351 19.61 26.60 13.51
N LYS A 352 20.92 26.40 13.29
CA LYS A 352 21.53 25.08 13.08
C LYS A 352 21.19 24.07 14.17
N LYS A 353 21.25 24.49 15.45
CA LYS A 353 20.93 23.63 16.61
C LYS A 353 19.45 23.23 16.63
N ILE A 354 18.55 24.16 16.29
CA ILE A 354 17.11 23.91 16.20
C ILE A 354 16.81 22.89 15.10
N GLY A 355 17.40 23.03 13.91
CA GLY A 355 17.22 22.07 12.82
C GLY A 355 17.68 20.65 13.19
N ILE A 356 18.78 20.52 13.94
CA ILE A 356 19.24 19.22 14.46
C ILE A 356 18.28 18.70 15.55
N GLY A 357 17.85 19.56 16.48
CA GLY A 357 16.90 19.21 17.54
C GLY A 357 15.57 18.70 16.98
N VAL A 358 15.01 19.35 15.96
CA VAL A 358 13.79 18.90 15.27
C VAL A 358 13.97 17.52 14.64
N LEU A 359 15.11 17.29 13.99
CA LEU A 359 15.40 15.98 13.39
C LEU A 359 15.56 14.90 14.46
N LEU A 360 16.30 15.17 15.55
CA LEU A 360 16.45 14.22 16.66
C LEU A 360 15.12 13.93 17.35
N PHE A 361 14.28 14.95 17.57
CA PHE A 361 12.94 14.79 18.11
C PHE A 361 12.08 13.88 17.23
N PHE A 362 12.06 14.13 15.91
CA PHE A 362 11.37 13.29 14.93
C PHE A 362 11.87 11.83 14.98
N LEU A 363 13.18 11.61 14.98
CA LEU A 363 13.78 10.28 15.05
C LEU A 363 13.40 9.56 16.34
N SER A 364 13.57 10.22 17.49
CA SER A 364 13.29 9.63 18.80
C SER A 364 11.84 9.23 18.96
N ILE A 365 10.88 10.08 18.57
CA ILE A 365 9.46 9.76 18.69
C ILE A 365 9.07 8.61 17.78
N ASN A 366 9.48 8.64 16.51
CA ASN A 366 9.03 7.59 15.60
C ASN A 366 9.69 6.23 15.90
N LEU A 367 10.95 6.22 16.34
CA LEU A 367 11.59 4.99 16.83
C LEU A 367 10.94 4.49 18.11
N HIS A 368 10.62 5.37 19.06
CA HIS A 368 9.88 5.00 20.25
C HIS A 368 8.55 4.34 19.87
N ARG A 369 7.73 5.02 19.05
CA ARG A 369 6.46 4.47 18.54
C ARG A 369 6.62 3.11 17.86
N PHE A 370 7.67 2.94 17.05
CA PHE A 370 7.93 1.67 16.36
C PHE A 370 8.23 0.54 17.34
N PHE A 371 9.05 0.78 18.37
CA PHE A 371 9.44 -0.26 19.33
C PHE A 371 8.43 -0.46 20.46
N THR A 372 7.53 0.50 20.71
CA THR A 372 6.48 0.39 21.75
C THR A 372 5.10 0.10 21.19
N MET A 373 4.93 -0.05 19.88
CA MET A 373 3.62 -0.36 19.31
C MET A 373 3.09 -1.70 19.82
N PRO A 374 1.78 -1.81 20.09
CA PRO A 374 1.17 -3.10 20.34
C PRO A 374 1.21 -3.95 19.06
N ILE A 375 1.54 -5.23 19.20
CA ILE A 375 1.48 -6.20 18.10
C ILE A 375 0.02 -6.58 17.91
N ASN A 376 -0.46 -6.52 16.66
CA ASN A 376 -1.78 -7.05 16.32
C ASN A 376 -1.75 -8.60 16.34
N ARG A 377 -2.44 -9.20 17.30
CA ARG A 377 -2.46 -10.64 17.53
C ARG A 377 -3.48 -11.43 16.69
N SER A 378 -3.94 -10.87 15.56
CA SER A 378 -4.79 -11.55 14.57
C SER A 378 -4.21 -11.56 13.14
N GLY A 379 -2.93 -11.18 12.98
CA GLY A 379 -2.24 -11.16 11.69
C GLY A 379 -1.78 -12.54 11.19
N TYR A 380 -0.81 -12.51 10.26
CA TYR A 380 -0.26 -13.67 9.55
C TYR A 380 0.03 -14.87 10.47
N LYS A 381 0.82 -14.65 11.53
CA LYS A 381 1.27 -15.71 12.43
C LYS A 381 0.11 -16.48 13.05
N TYR A 382 -0.90 -15.76 13.53
CA TYR A 382 -2.00 -16.32 14.29
C TYR A 382 -3.03 -17.01 13.39
N ARG A 383 -3.35 -16.40 12.24
CA ARG A 383 -4.22 -17.02 11.22
C ARG A 383 -3.63 -18.32 10.70
N LYS A 384 -2.33 -18.33 10.39
CA LYS A 384 -1.63 -19.55 9.98
C LYS A 384 -1.64 -20.62 11.08
N ALA A 385 -1.43 -20.23 12.34
CA ALA A 385 -1.43 -21.17 13.47
C ALA A 385 -2.80 -21.84 13.70
N VAL A 386 -3.91 -21.09 13.58
CA VAL A 386 -5.27 -21.65 13.68
C VAL A 386 -5.51 -22.71 12.59
N VAL A 387 -5.11 -22.42 11.36
CA VAL A 387 -5.29 -23.35 10.24
C VAL A 387 -4.43 -24.60 10.42
N ALA A 388 -3.19 -24.45 10.88
CA ALA A 388 -2.31 -25.56 11.20
C ALA A 388 -2.88 -26.45 12.32
N GLU A 389 -3.53 -25.86 13.33
CA GLU A 389 -4.22 -26.60 14.38
C GLU A 389 -5.39 -27.43 13.84
N ILE A 390 -6.23 -26.83 12.99
CA ILE A 390 -7.35 -27.54 12.34
C ILE A 390 -6.80 -28.75 11.55
N LYS A 391 -5.71 -28.57 10.80
CA LYS A 391 -5.06 -29.66 10.07
C LYS A 391 -4.55 -30.76 11.00
N ALA A 392 -3.90 -30.38 12.11
CA ALA A 392 -3.33 -31.32 13.06
C ALA A 392 -4.43 -32.17 13.73
N ASP A 393 -5.48 -31.54 14.27
CA ASP A 393 -6.59 -32.25 14.93
C ASP A 393 -7.36 -33.13 13.94
N ALA A 394 -7.66 -32.63 12.73
CA ALA A 394 -8.35 -33.41 11.71
C ALA A 394 -7.55 -34.67 11.31
N THR A 395 -6.22 -34.54 11.20
CA THR A 395 -5.32 -35.66 10.88
C THR A 395 -5.27 -36.67 12.03
N GLN A 396 -5.18 -36.20 13.28
CA GLN A 396 -5.18 -37.05 14.47
C GLN A 396 -6.46 -37.89 14.57
N ARG A 397 -7.60 -37.34 14.12
CA ARG A 397 -8.90 -38.01 14.13
C ARG A 397 -9.22 -38.80 12.87
N GLY A 398 -8.32 -38.79 11.88
CA GLY A 398 -8.50 -39.50 10.62
C GLY A 398 -9.61 -38.92 9.74
N TYR A 399 -9.95 -37.64 9.88
CA TYR A 399 -10.92 -36.98 9.02
C TYR A 399 -10.28 -36.57 7.67
N PRO A 400 -10.81 -37.04 6.53
CA PRO A 400 -10.24 -36.73 5.21
C PRO A 400 -10.53 -35.29 4.73
N CYS A 401 -11.56 -34.65 5.28
CA CYS A 401 -11.92 -33.26 5.04
C CYS A 401 -12.55 -32.66 6.30
N VAL A 402 -12.68 -31.34 6.30
CA VAL A 402 -13.30 -30.55 7.37
C VAL A 402 -14.26 -29.54 6.79
N ALA A 403 -15.07 -28.91 7.62
CA ALA A 403 -15.78 -27.68 7.29
C ALA A 403 -15.36 -26.57 8.26
N VAL A 404 -15.46 -25.32 7.82
CA VAL A 404 -15.11 -24.17 8.66
C VAL A 404 -16.26 -23.17 8.68
N SER A 405 -16.68 -22.81 9.89
CA SER A 405 -17.65 -21.73 10.14
C SER A 405 -16.97 -20.55 10.86
N TYR A 406 -17.62 -19.39 10.84
CA TYR A 406 -17.07 -18.16 11.39
C TYR A 406 -18.06 -17.48 12.32
N ILE A 407 -17.60 -17.13 13.52
CA ILE A 407 -18.28 -16.18 14.42
C ILE A 407 -17.44 -14.91 14.41
N THR A 408 -17.70 -14.06 13.41
CA THR A 408 -16.90 -12.86 13.18
C THR A 408 -17.73 -11.67 12.74
N ASP A 409 -17.20 -10.46 12.96
CA ASP A 409 -17.75 -9.26 12.34
C ASP A 409 -17.50 -9.29 10.81
N PRO A 410 -18.31 -8.59 9.98
CA PRO A 410 -18.18 -8.62 8.52
C PRO A 410 -16.75 -8.33 8.02
N GLY A 411 -16.23 -9.18 7.15
CA GLY A 411 -14.91 -9.05 6.52
C GLY A 411 -13.75 -9.69 7.31
N GLN A 412 -13.97 -10.07 8.57
CA GLN A 412 -12.95 -10.76 9.38
C GLN A 412 -12.90 -12.27 9.15
N ASP A 413 -13.92 -12.82 8.48
CA ASP A 413 -14.03 -14.19 7.97
C ASP A 413 -13.09 -14.47 6.78
N LYS A 414 -12.44 -13.44 6.24
CA LYS A 414 -11.47 -13.53 5.13
C LYS A 414 -10.05 -13.72 5.65
N GLY A 415 -9.11 -14.16 4.81
CA GLY A 415 -7.70 -14.31 5.20
C GLY A 415 -7.35 -15.67 5.82
N TYR A 416 -8.02 -16.74 5.38
CA TYR A 416 -7.76 -18.12 5.81
C TYR A 416 -7.72 -19.11 4.64
N ARG A 417 -8.40 -18.82 3.53
CA ARG A 417 -8.63 -19.77 2.43
C ARG A 417 -7.34 -20.20 1.76
N TYR A 418 -6.39 -19.28 1.58
CA TYR A 418 -5.10 -19.63 1.02
C TYR A 418 -4.29 -20.55 1.95
N PHE A 419 -4.39 -20.36 3.26
CA PHE A 419 -3.74 -21.26 4.22
C PHE A 419 -4.37 -22.66 4.23
N PHE A 420 -5.69 -22.80 4.07
CA PHE A 420 -6.30 -24.12 3.90
C PHE A 420 -5.73 -24.85 2.67
N TRP A 421 -5.56 -24.14 1.56
CA TRP A 421 -4.92 -24.71 0.38
C TRP A 421 -3.45 -25.06 0.64
N LEU A 422 -2.69 -24.17 1.29
CA LEU A 422 -1.27 -24.35 1.58
C LEU A 422 -1.02 -25.58 2.49
N GLU A 423 -1.90 -25.84 3.46
CA GLU A 423 -1.85 -27.01 4.36
C GLU A 423 -2.44 -28.29 3.73
N GLY A 424 -2.91 -28.22 2.48
CA GLY A 424 -3.56 -29.34 1.80
C GLY A 424 -4.82 -29.81 2.54
N LEU A 425 -5.62 -28.87 3.05
CA LEU A 425 -6.93 -29.16 3.64
C LEU A 425 -8.01 -29.22 2.56
N HIS A 426 -8.79 -30.30 2.58
CA HIS A 426 -10.07 -30.35 1.91
C HIS A 426 -11.10 -29.68 2.82
N VAL A 427 -11.63 -28.54 2.39
CA VAL A 427 -12.59 -27.77 3.20
C VAL A 427 -13.92 -27.66 2.46
N ASN A 428 -14.94 -28.24 3.07
CA ASN A 428 -16.32 -28.23 2.60
C ASN A 428 -17.12 -27.11 3.29
N ARG A 429 -18.34 -26.87 2.79
CA ARG A 429 -19.31 -25.98 3.45
C ARG A 429 -19.80 -26.57 4.79
N PRO A 430 -20.17 -25.72 5.78
CA PRO A 430 -20.63 -26.19 7.10
C PRO A 430 -21.83 -27.14 7.09
N ASP A 431 -22.70 -27.05 6.09
CA ASP A 431 -23.89 -27.89 5.90
C ASP A 431 -23.60 -29.24 5.21
N SER A 432 -22.35 -29.53 4.87
CA SER A 432 -21.94 -30.74 4.13
C SER A 432 -21.95 -32.04 4.95
N GLY A 433 -22.08 -31.95 6.28
CA GLY A 433 -21.90 -33.09 7.19
C GLY A 433 -20.43 -33.43 7.53
N SER A 434 -19.47 -32.60 7.07
CA SER A 434 -18.08 -32.67 7.52
C SER A 434 -17.90 -32.08 8.92
N PRO A 435 -16.88 -32.48 9.71
CA PRO A 435 -16.59 -31.91 11.02
C PRO A 435 -16.38 -30.40 10.95
N VAL A 436 -17.21 -29.63 11.66
CA VAL A 436 -17.23 -28.16 11.57
C VAL A 436 -16.35 -27.55 12.66
N TYR A 437 -15.24 -26.94 12.25
CA TYR A 437 -14.42 -26.08 13.11
C TYR A 437 -14.96 -24.66 13.04
N THR A 438 -15.05 -23.97 14.17
CA THR A 438 -15.55 -22.59 14.19
C THR A 438 -14.47 -21.62 14.62
N ILE A 439 -14.13 -20.67 13.73
CA ILE A 439 -13.15 -19.62 13.99
C ILE A 439 -13.89 -18.40 14.57
N VAL A 440 -13.43 -17.93 15.73
CA VAL A 440 -14.05 -16.82 16.48
C VAL A 440 -13.12 -15.61 16.49
N TYR A 441 -13.60 -14.47 15.99
CA TYR A 441 -12.86 -13.20 16.04
C TYR A 441 -13.77 -11.97 15.88
N PRO A 442 -13.72 -10.96 16.77
CA PRO A 442 -12.90 -10.90 17.97
C PRO A 442 -13.42 -11.84 19.07
N LEU A 443 -12.54 -12.24 20.00
CA LEU A 443 -12.94 -13.00 21.20
C LEU A 443 -13.96 -12.20 22.01
N LYS A 444 -15.06 -12.85 22.41
CA LYS A 444 -16.11 -12.28 23.26
C LYS A 444 -16.45 -13.30 24.34
N LYS A 445 -16.66 -12.84 25.59
CA LYS A 445 -16.94 -13.70 26.76
C LYS A 445 -18.16 -14.64 26.61
N ILE A 446 -19.02 -14.38 25.64
CA ILE A 446 -20.24 -15.17 25.36
C ILE A 446 -19.96 -16.45 24.56
N PHE A 447 -18.80 -16.53 23.89
CA PHE A 447 -18.37 -17.73 23.18
C PHE A 447 -17.34 -18.44 24.05
N LEU A 448 -17.50 -19.76 24.20
CA LEU A 448 -16.53 -20.60 24.88
C LEU A 448 -15.66 -21.24 23.81
N GLU A 449 -14.44 -20.74 23.65
CA GLU A 449 -13.49 -21.28 22.70
C GLU A 449 -12.60 -22.34 23.35
N ASP A 450 -12.39 -23.46 22.66
CA ASP A 450 -11.55 -24.56 23.17
C ASP A 450 -10.06 -24.21 23.16
N LYS A 451 -9.64 -23.44 22.15
CA LYS A 451 -8.24 -23.00 21.99
C LYS A 451 -8.16 -21.59 21.44
N THR A 452 -7.10 -20.87 21.81
CA THR A 452 -6.86 -19.50 21.34
C THR A 452 -5.47 -19.34 20.74
N PHE A 453 -5.40 -18.52 19.69
CA PHE A 453 -4.21 -18.18 18.95
C PHE A 453 -4.15 -16.66 18.85
N GLY A 454 -3.45 -16.04 19.81
CA GLY A 454 -3.42 -14.58 19.90
C GLY A 454 -4.80 -14.05 20.29
N THR A 455 -5.47 -13.36 19.39
CA THR A 455 -6.85 -12.89 19.57
C THR A 455 -7.87 -13.65 18.74
N ILE A 456 -7.50 -14.78 18.12
CA ILE A 456 -8.40 -15.65 17.36
C ILE A 456 -8.73 -16.90 18.19
N GLY A 457 -10.01 -17.22 18.33
CA GLY A 457 -10.50 -18.42 18.99
C GLY A 457 -10.81 -19.54 18.00
N LEU A 458 -10.72 -20.77 18.48
CA LEU A 458 -11.10 -21.98 17.75
C LEU A 458 -12.02 -22.83 18.64
N ILE A 459 -13.18 -23.18 18.10
CA ILE A 459 -14.10 -24.17 18.68
C ILE A 459 -13.99 -25.43 17.84
N TYR A 460 -13.74 -26.57 18.49
CA TYR A 460 -13.64 -27.87 17.86
C TYR A 460 -15.03 -28.43 17.49
N PRO A 461 -15.11 -29.36 16.52
CA PRO A 461 -16.33 -30.09 16.25
C PRO A 461 -16.79 -30.88 17.49
N ASP A 462 -18.10 -30.98 17.69
CA ASP A 462 -18.66 -31.97 18.62
C ASP A 462 -18.51 -33.37 18.01
N TYR A 463 -17.39 -34.02 18.33
CA TYR A 463 -16.96 -35.24 17.67
C TYR A 463 -17.96 -36.40 17.79
N ASP A 464 -18.77 -36.43 18.84
CA ASP A 464 -19.76 -37.48 19.07
C ASP A 464 -20.92 -37.41 18.06
N THR A 465 -21.07 -36.29 17.35
CA THR A 465 -22.11 -36.09 16.34
C THR A 465 -21.73 -36.56 14.94
N TYR A 466 -20.46 -36.92 14.70
CA TYR A 466 -19.96 -37.22 13.35
C TYR A 466 -19.72 -38.72 13.12
N ASP A 467 -20.42 -39.29 12.14
CA ASP A 467 -20.18 -40.65 11.64
C ASP A 467 -19.08 -40.69 10.57
N SER A 468 -18.09 -41.55 10.76
CA SER A 468 -16.92 -41.66 9.85
C SER A 468 -17.29 -42.03 8.41
N GLY A 469 -18.36 -42.80 8.20
CA GLY A 469 -18.86 -43.16 6.87
C GLY A 469 -19.48 -41.96 6.16
N LYS A 470 -20.35 -41.23 6.85
CA LYS A 470 -20.95 -39.98 6.34
C LYS A 470 -19.91 -38.92 6.03
N VAL A 471 -18.90 -38.76 6.88
CA VAL A 471 -17.79 -37.83 6.62
C VAL A 471 -17.05 -38.23 5.34
N LYS A 472 -16.70 -39.50 5.15
CA LYS A 472 -16.05 -39.96 3.91
C LYS A 472 -16.89 -39.68 2.66
N ILE A 473 -18.21 -39.85 2.72
CA ILE A 473 -19.13 -39.50 1.63
C ILE A 473 -19.08 -38.00 1.36
N SER A 474 -19.16 -37.16 2.41
CA SER A 474 -19.04 -35.70 2.29
C SER A 474 -17.71 -35.28 1.63
N CYS A 475 -16.61 -35.92 2.01
CA CYS A 475 -15.28 -35.63 1.48
C CYS A 475 -15.04 -36.16 0.05
N SER A 476 -15.96 -36.95 -0.52
CA SER A 476 -15.86 -37.39 -1.91
C SER A 476 -16.34 -36.32 -2.92
N GLY A 477 -17.01 -35.28 -2.43
CA GLY A 477 -17.48 -34.15 -3.22
C GLY A 477 -16.39 -33.12 -3.53
N GLU A 478 -16.80 -32.01 -4.11
CA GLU A 478 -15.89 -30.90 -4.44
C GLU A 478 -15.31 -30.24 -3.17
N ASN A 479 -14.06 -29.79 -3.27
CA ASN A 479 -13.44 -28.97 -2.23
C ASN A 479 -13.92 -27.52 -2.39
N SER A 480 -14.90 -27.12 -1.58
CA SER A 480 -15.50 -25.77 -1.62
C SER A 480 -14.47 -24.65 -1.45
N ASN A 481 -13.35 -24.88 -0.76
CA ASN A 481 -12.27 -23.89 -0.70
C ASN A 481 -11.63 -23.61 -2.07
N LEU A 482 -11.73 -24.53 -3.03
CA LEU A 482 -11.22 -24.38 -4.40
C LEU A 482 -12.30 -23.92 -5.39
N THR A 483 -13.57 -24.24 -5.15
CA THR A 483 -14.66 -24.02 -6.12
C THR A 483 -15.63 -22.89 -5.75
N ASP A 484 -15.70 -22.48 -4.48
CA ASP A 484 -16.56 -21.37 -4.08
C ASP A 484 -15.93 -20.02 -4.47
N PRO A 485 -16.74 -19.07 -4.99
CA PRO A 485 -16.23 -17.79 -5.45
C PRO A 485 -15.54 -17.00 -4.31
N MET A 486 -14.53 -16.22 -4.68
CA MET A 486 -13.81 -15.34 -3.76
C MET A 486 -14.14 -13.88 -4.03
N LEU A 487 -14.59 -13.17 -3.00
CA LEU A 487 -14.87 -11.73 -3.11
C LEU A 487 -13.64 -10.98 -3.62
N GLY A 488 -13.79 -10.13 -4.64
CA GLY A 488 -12.69 -9.33 -5.19
C GLY A 488 -11.71 -10.10 -6.06
N TYR A 489 -12.02 -11.35 -6.42
CA TYR A 489 -11.22 -12.17 -7.31
C TYR A 489 -12.15 -12.90 -8.28
N THR A 490 -12.09 -12.52 -9.55
CA THR A 490 -12.82 -13.21 -10.61
C THR A 490 -12.05 -14.46 -11.03
N GLU A 491 -12.77 -15.57 -11.16
CA GLU A 491 -12.26 -16.84 -11.70
C GLU A 491 -12.00 -16.76 -13.20
#